data_AF-D4AV89-F1
#
_entry.id   AF-D4AV89-F1
#
_cell.length_a   1.000
_cell.length_b   1.000
_cell.length_c   1.000
_cell.angle_alpha   90.00
_cell.angle_beta   90.00
_cell.angle_gamma   90.00
#
_symmetry.space_group_name_H-M   'P 1'
#
loop_
_entity.id
_entity.type
_entity.pdbx_description
1 polymer ?
#
loop_
_entity_poly.entity_id
_entity_poly.type
_entity_poly.pdbx_seq_one_letter_code
_entity_poly.pdbx_strand_id
1 'polypeptide(L)'
;MKTLRFQLYRVWVFFGRLADKAKGKETEQNEQLSQASDRDSEGDTINGPKAEDSLSSEDRHRPEGRLKPALHRLNDDILYYLANSILPLDDAAAFALTCRAAYKAISGRRVLQRLNKEPALYRARFLERLELDFPKHVLCYECGKFHTWLEENVLGLSPCDLNGIQLDYTTGFPRLFYRHAKEIANHYRLGPRYGRNELYLVPQAPYFRRDTERNIAHAVYISPKAVNNAGNFELILRRTSYVEYKYTSRKSREEAIYATRCRSHHLWPGFNEKKLAREMLPLCYRCEMCGAERQFTITYLASKPGYAVIRSTMWESVGHCENSGYGRWQHICSSGSPATIHQFLSINQSELILQRAFIEEMPGNFTQGFNDEVVQKLTY
;
A
#
# COMPACT_ATOMS: atom_id res chain seq x y z
N MET A 1 -22.54 -5.46 22.08
CA MET A 1 -21.61 -5.12 20.98
C MET A 1 -20.55 -4.08 21.33
N LYS A 2 -20.74 -3.17 22.33
CA LYS A 2 -19.69 -2.22 22.76
C LYS A 2 -18.51 -2.87 23.51
N THR A 3 -18.70 -4.05 24.11
CA THR A 3 -17.69 -4.80 24.89
C THR A 3 -16.73 -5.66 24.05
N LEU A 4 -17.06 -6.00 22.79
CA LEU A 4 -16.13 -6.69 21.89
C LEU A 4 -15.02 -5.77 21.37
N ARG A 5 -15.34 -4.49 21.13
CA ARG A 5 -14.38 -3.45 20.68
C ARG A 5 -13.28 -3.16 21.70
N PHE A 6 -13.55 -3.32 22.99
CA PHE A 6 -12.58 -3.05 24.06
C PHE A 6 -11.58 -4.21 24.29
N GLN A 7 -11.90 -5.43 23.82
CA GLN A 7 -11.10 -6.63 24.06
C GLN A 7 -10.11 -6.92 22.92
N LEU A 8 -10.47 -6.58 21.66
CA LEU A 8 -9.52 -6.50 20.55
C LEU A 8 -8.41 -5.48 20.83
N TYR A 9 -8.69 -4.41 21.59
CA TYR A 9 -7.69 -3.45 22.05
C TYR A 9 -6.64 -4.06 23.00
N ARG A 10 -6.95 -5.12 23.75
CA ARG A 10 -5.95 -5.82 24.59
C ARG A 10 -5.08 -6.80 23.80
N VAL A 11 -5.61 -7.40 22.74
CA VAL A 11 -4.81 -8.11 21.73
C VAL A 11 -3.92 -7.10 20.98
N TRP A 12 -4.43 -5.90 20.72
CA TRP A 12 -3.70 -4.76 20.13
C TRP A 12 -2.51 -4.31 20.99
N VAL A 13 -2.67 -4.25 22.32
CA VAL A 13 -1.55 -4.01 23.26
C VAL A 13 -0.50 -5.14 23.21
N PHE A 14 -0.89 -6.38 22.91
CA PHE A 14 0.05 -7.50 22.79
C PHE A 14 0.88 -7.45 21.50
N PHE A 15 0.29 -7.00 20.39
CA PHE A 15 1.03 -6.79 19.12
C PHE A 15 1.76 -5.43 19.05
N GLY A 16 1.28 -4.39 19.76
CA GLY A 16 1.91 -3.06 19.85
C GLY A 16 3.07 -2.99 20.84
N ARG A 17 2.97 -3.54 22.06
CA ARG A 17 4.04 -3.45 23.08
C ARG A 17 5.28 -4.30 22.79
N LEU A 18 5.20 -5.26 21.86
CA LEU A 18 6.39 -5.98 21.39
C LEU A 18 7.21 -5.17 20.38
N ALA A 19 6.67 -4.06 19.83
CA ALA A 19 7.42 -3.16 18.96
C ALA A 19 8.31 -2.17 19.75
N ASP A 20 7.84 -1.67 20.90
CA ASP A 20 8.61 -0.69 21.70
C ASP A 20 9.68 -1.33 22.59
N LYS A 21 9.47 -2.57 23.06
CA LYS A 21 10.46 -3.30 23.87
C LYS A 21 11.70 -3.79 23.11
N ALA A 22 11.70 -3.68 21.79
CA ALA A 22 12.88 -3.96 20.96
C ALA A 22 13.76 -2.71 20.72
N LYS A 23 13.27 -1.49 21.03
CA LYS A 23 14.05 -0.24 20.91
C LYS A 23 14.62 0.28 22.23
N GLY A 24 14.07 -0.13 23.37
CA GLY A 24 14.53 0.33 24.70
C GLY A 24 15.55 -0.57 25.41
N LYS A 25 16.08 -1.62 24.76
CA LYS A 25 17.00 -2.58 25.42
C LYS A 25 18.46 -2.50 25.00
N GLU A 26 18.82 -1.59 24.09
CA GLU A 26 20.22 -1.35 23.70
C GLU A 26 20.79 -0.03 24.23
N THR A 27 20.01 0.80 24.93
CA THR A 27 20.48 2.13 25.38
C THR A 27 20.49 2.34 26.90
N GLU A 28 19.93 1.44 27.70
CA GLU A 28 19.86 1.60 29.18
C GLU A 28 20.82 0.68 29.96
N GLN A 29 21.76 0.01 29.29
CA GLN A 29 22.77 -0.81 29.98
C GLN A 29 24.01 -0.05 30.45
N ASN A 30 24.06 1.29 30.28
CA ASN A 30 25.25 2.09 30.65
C ASN A 30 25.03 3.24 31.64
N GLU A 31 23.84 3.42 32.22
CA GLU A 31 23.66 4.42 33.30
C GLU A 31 23.04 3.79 34.55
N GLN A 32 23.94 3.40 35.46
CA GLN A 32 23.90 3.67 36.91
C GLN A 32 22.58 3.28 37.63
N LEU A 33 22.51 2.20 38.42
CA LEU A 33 23.28 1.97 39.65
C LEU A 33 23.24 3.18 40.60
N SER A 34 22.08 3.45 41.22
CA SER A 34 21.99 3.96 42.59
C SER A 34 20.54 4.03 43.12
N GLN A 35 20.35 3.52 44.35
CA GLN A 35 19.28 3.79 45.33
C GLN A 35 17.88 3.21 45.03
N ALA A 36 17.43 2.08 45.61
CA ALA A 36 17.14 1.72 47.01
C ALA A 36 15.75 2.15 47.56
N SER A 37 15.06 1.14 48.09
CA SER A 37 14.06 1.08 49.18
C SER A 37 12.57 1.40 48.96
N ASP A 38 11.78 0.35 49.27
CA ASP A 38 10.65 0.30 50.22
C ASP A 38 9.32 1.03 49.93
N ARG A 39 8.22 0.27 49.72
CA ARG A 39 7.22 -0.13 50.74
C ARG A 39 5.89 -0.58 50.11
N ASP A 40 5.46 -1.77 50.53
CA ASP A 40 4.08 -2.25 50.49
C ASP A 40 3.18 -1.43 51.44
N SER A 41 1.88 -1.31 51.12
CA SER A 41 0.79 -1.20 52.10
C SER A 41 -0.57 -1.46 51.44
N GLU A 42 -1.19 -2.57 51.86
CA GLU A 42 -2.63 -2.84 51.78
C GLU A 42 -3.42 -1.86 52.68
N GLY A 43 -4.70 -1.65 52.37
CA GLY A 43 -5.60 -0.81 53.17
C GLY A 43 -7.06 -0.97 52.77
N ASP A 44 -7.84 -1.50 53.71
CA ASP A 44 -9.21 -1.99 53.68
C ASP A 44 -10.37 -1.06 53.24
N THR A 45 -11.32 -1.68 52.54
CA THR A 45 -12.76 -1.85 52.87
C THR A 45 -13.49 -0.80 53.74
N ILE A 46 -14.54 -0.14 53.22
CA ILE A 46 -15.79 0.20 53.97
C ILE A 46 -17.02 0.15 53.04
N ASN A 47 -18.04 -0.60 53.46
CA ASN A 47 -19.38 -0.72 52.87
C ASN A 47 -20.43 0.12 53.64
N GLY A 48 -21.41 0.67 52.91
CA GLY A 48 -22.81 0.82 53.36
C GLY A 48 -23.34 2.23 53.65
N PRO A 49 -24.67 2.41 53.77
CA PRO A 49 -25.67 2.37 52.68
C PRO A 49 -26.66 3.56 52.74
N LYS A 50 -27.50 3.77 51.71
CA LYS A 50 -28.78 4.53 51.85
C LYS A 50 -29.82 4.18 50.74
N ALA A 51 -30.95 3.65 51.25
CA ALA A 51 -32.35 3.52 50.80
C ALA A 51 -32.78 4.33 49.55
N GLU A 52 -33.36 3.67 48.53
CA GLU A 52 -34.80 3.38 48.30
C GLU A 52 -35.62 4.59 47.88
N ASP A 53 -36.16 4.59 46.64
CA ASP A 53 -37.60 4.68 46.43
C ASP A 53 -38.04 4.46 44.97
N SER A 54 -39.26 3.94 44.85
CA SER A 54 -40.15 3.91 43.67
C SER A 54 -40.07 2.72 42.69
N LEU A 55 -40.92 1.74 43.00
CA LEU A 55 -41.53 0.76 42.10
C LEU A 55 -42.30 1.43 40.95
N SER A 56 -42.12 0.98 39.71
CA SER A 56 -43.25 0.65 38.84
C SER A 56 -42.85 -0.40 37.80
N SER A 57 -43.44 -1.57 37.99
CA SER A 57 -43.52 -2.69 37.06
C SER A 57 -44.21 -2.29 35.76
N GLU A 58 -43.53 -2.45 34.62
CA GLU A 58 -44.17 -2.96 33.40
C GLU A 58 -43.20 -3.89 32.67
N ASP A 59 -43.67 -5.13 32.56
CA ASP A 59 -43.09 -6.24 31.81
C ASP A 59 -42.63 -5.83 30.42
N ARG A 60 -41.33 -5.99 30.16
CA ARG A 60 -40.86 -6.40 28.84
C ARG A 60 -40.13 -7.72 29.01
N HIS A 61 -40.86 -8.78 28.66
CA HIS A 61 -40.37 -10.14 28.50
C HIS A 61 -38.95 -10.15 27.92
N ARG A 62 -37.97 -10.49 28.77
CA ARG A 62 -36.69 -11.00 28.28
C ARG A 62 -36.97 -12.38 27.70
N PRO A 63 -36.54 -12.70 26.48
CA PRO A 63 -36.59 -14.07 26.01
C PRO A 63 -35.61 -14.88 26.86
N GLU A 64 -36.15 -15.62 27.82
CA GLU A 64 -35.49 -16.77 28.42
C GLU A 64 -35.15 -17.76 27.32
N GLY A 65 -33.91 -18.26 27.31
CA GLY A 65 -33.50 -19.30 26.38
C GLY A 65 -32.63 -18.86 25.21
N ARG A 66 -31.65 -17.96 25.40
CA ARG A 66 -30.43 -18.05 24.57
C ARG A 66 -29.63 -19.26 25.05
N LEU A 67 -29.97 -20.44 24.50
CA LEU A 67 -29.15 -21.64 24.60
C LEU A 67 -27.68 -21.24 24.39
N LYS A 68 -26.81 -21.49 25.37
CA LYS A 68 -25.37 -21.28 25.20
C LYS A 68 -24.95 -21.99 23.90
N PRO A 69 -24.26 -21.32 22.97
CA PRO A 69 -23.81 -21.92 21.72
C PRO A 69 -23.18 -23.29 21.97
N ALA A 70 -23.44 -24.27 21.10
CA ALA A 70 -23.10 -25.68 21.32
C ALA A 70 -21.64 -25.89 21.74
N LEU A 71 -20.73 -25.06 21.22
CA LEU A 71 -19.31 -25.09 21.54
C LEU A 71 -18.97 -24.76 23.01
N HIS A 72 -19.78 -23.92 23.67
CA HIS A 72 -19.60 -23.58 25.09
C HIS A 72 -20.14 -24.66 26.04
N ARG A 73 -20.70 -25.74 25.49
CA ARG A 73 -21.15 -26.91 26.26
C ARG A 73 -20.09 -28.01 26.27
N LEU A 74 -19.06 -27.91 25.43
CA LEU A 74 -17.94 -28.84 25.42
C LEU A 74 -17.02 -28.58 26.61
N ASN A 75 -16.41 -29.65 27.13
CA ASN A 75 -15.38 -29.54 28.17
C ASN A 75 -14.16 -28.81 27.60
N ASP A 76 -13.56 -27.91 28.39
CA ASP A 76 -12.34 -27.18 28.06
C ASP A 76 -11.20 -28.13 27.66
N ASP A 77 -11.10 -29.33 28.26
CA ASP A 77 -10.10 -30.34 27.89
C ASP A 77 -10.27 -30.84 26.44
N ILE A 78 -11.52 -31.04 26.01
CA ILE A 78 -11.85 -31.46 24.64
C ILE A 78 -11.49 -30.33 23.67
N LEU A 79 -11.84 -29.09 24.01
CA LEU A 79 -11.49 -27.92 23.20
C LEU A 79 -9.98 -27.74 23.10
N TYR A 80 -9.26 -27.94 24.21
CA TYR A 80 -7.80 -27.88 24.26
C TYR A 80 -7.17 -28.94 23.38
N TYR A 81 -7.62 -30.19 23.46
CA TYR A 81 -7.13 -31.29 22.64
C TYR A 81 -7.39 -31.05 21.15
N LEU A 82 -8.60 -30.64 20.78
CA LEU A 82 -8.94 -30.30 19.39
C LEU A 82 -7.99 -29.23 18.84
N ALA A 83 -7.81 -28.12 19.57
CA ALA A 83 -7.01 -27.00 19.08
C ALA A 83 -5.50 -27.26 19.08
N ASN A 84 -4.97 -28.08 19.99
CA ASN A 84 -3.52 -28.28 20.12
C ASN A 84 -3.01 -29.55 19.44
N SER A 85 -3.87 -30.53 19.19
CA SER A 85 -3.49 -31.84 18.65
C SER A 85 -4.12 -32.18 17.30
N ILE A 86 -5.23 -31.55 16.92
CA ILE A 86 -5.96 -31.89 15.69
C ILE A 86 -5.92 -30.74 14.69
N LEU A 87 -6.27 -29.52 15.12
CA LEU A 87 -6.37 -28.38 14.21
C LEU A 87 -4.99 -27.91 13.70
N PRO A 88 -4.90 -27.52 12.42
CA PRO A 88 -3.83 -26.68 11.92
C PRO A 88 -3.65 -25.42 12.78
N LEU A 89 -2.44 -24.87 12.81
CA LEU A 89 -2.09 -23.76 13.69
C LEU A 89 -2.90 -22.48 13.39
N ASP A 90 -3.17 -22.21 12.12
CA ASP A 90 -4.00 -21.11 11.65
C ASP A 90 -5.46 -21.26 12.10
N ASP A 91 -6.03 -22.47 12.00
CA ASP A 91 -7.39 -22.74 12.47
C ASP A 91 -7.51 -22.69 13.99
N ALA A 92 -6.52 -23.20 14.71
CA ALA A 92 -6.43 -23.07 16.17
C ALA A 92 -6.31 -21.60 16.60
N ALA A 93 -5.55 -20.78 15.85
CA ALA A 93 -5.42 -19.35 16.11
C ALA A 93 -6.73 -18.61 15.81
N ALA A 94 -7.40 -18.91 14.69
CA ALA A 94 -8.71 -18.37 14.37
C ALA A 94 -9.71 -18.72 15.47
N PHE A 95 -9.71 -19.99 15.91
CA PHE A 95 -10.56 -20.46 16.98
C PHE A 95 -10.31 -19.72 18.30
N ALA A 96 -9.04 -19.49 18.66
CA ALA A 96 -8.67 -18.70 19.83
C ALA A 96 -9.21 -17.27 19.79
N LEU A 97 -9.31 -16.67 18.59
CA LEU A 97 -9.75 -15.29 18.39
C LEU A 97 -11.28 -15.12 18.33
N THR A 98 -12.05 -16.21 18.24
CA THR A 98 -13.53 -16.13 18.17
C THR A 98 -14.16 -15.50 19.42
N CYS A 99 -13.71 -15.89 20.61
CA CYS A 99 -14.24 -15.38 21.86
C CYS A 99 -13.30 -15.62 23.05
N ARG A 100 -13.54 -14.90 24.16
CA ARG A 100 -12.76 -15.03 25.40
C ARG A 100 -12.79 -16.44 26.01
N ALA A 101 -13.91 -17.15 25.89
CA ALA A 101 -14.03 -18.50 26.43
C ALA A 101 -13.14 -19.48 25.65
N ALA A 102 -13.23 -19.47 24.31
CA ALA A 102 -12.35 -20.27 23.45
C ALA A 102 -10.88 -19.93 23.72
N TYR A 103 -10.53 -18.64 23.74
CA TYR A 103 -9.17 -18.19 24.04
C TYR A 103 -8.62 -18.77 25.35
N LYS A 104 -9.44 -18.84 26.40
CA LYS A 104 -9.02 -19.42 27.68
C LYS A 104 -8.91 -20.94 27.60
N ALA A 105 -9.95 -21.60 27.10
CA ALA A 105 -10.06 -23.06 27.04
C ALA A 105 -8.86 -23.68 26.30
N ILE A 106 -8.45 -23.10 25.18
CA ILE A 106 -7.39 -23.70 24.34
C ILE A 106 -5.98 -23.19 24.64
N SER A 107 -5.80 -22.44 25.73
CA SER A 107 -4.55 -21.72 25.99
C SER A 107 -4.13 -20.82 24.82
N GLY A 108 -5.06 -20.00 24.32
CA GLY A 108 -4.91 -19.18 23.11
C GLY A 108 -3.66 -18.32 23.08
N ARG A 109 -3.13 -17.88 24.23
CA ARG A 109 -1.82 -17.20 24.32
C ARG A 109 -0.68 -18.05 23.72
N ARG A 110 -0.63 -19.35 24.04
CA ARG A 110 0.39 -20.27 23.53
C ARG A 110 0.23 -20.50 22.04
N VAL A 111 -1.02 -20.66 21.57
CA VAL A 111 -1.34 -20.81 20.15
C VAL A 111 -0.88 -19.58 19.36
N LEU A 112 -1.22 -18.37 19.81
CA LEU A 112 -0.80 -17.13 19.15
C LEU A 112 0.73 -16.91 19.23
N GLN A 113 1.39 -17.35 20.30
CA GLN A 113 2.85 -17.31 20.40
C GLN A 113 3.53 -18.28 19.42
N ARG A 114 2.95 -19.47 19.21
CA ARG A 114 3.40 -20.40 18.16
C ARG A 114 3.25 -19.76 16.78
N LEU A 115 2.06 -19.22 16.49
CA LEU A 115 1.81 -18.50 15.25
C LEU A 115 2.81 -17.35 15.04
N ASN A 116 3.15 -16.59 16.08
CA ASN A 116 4.09 -15.48 15.96
C ASN A 116 5.55 -15.91 15.65
N LYS A 117 5.89 -17.18 15.88
CA LYS A 117 7.20 -17.76 15.52
C LYS A 117 7.25 -18.23 14.06
N GLU A 118 6.10 -18.33 13.40
CA GLU A 118 6.03 -18.73 12.00
C GLU A 118 6.61 -17.66 11.06
N PRO A 119 7.05 -18.08 9.84
CA PRO A 119 7.51 -17.16 8.82
C PRO A 119 6.51 -16.04 8.52
N ALA A 120 7.00 -14.87 8.12
CA ALA A 120 6.16 -13.69 7.87
C ALA A 120 5.04 -13.97 6.86
N LEU A 121 5.33 -14.71 5.78
CA LEU A 121 4.33 -15.09 4.77
C LEU A 121 3.22 -15.98 5.35
N TYR A 122 3.57 -16.94 6.21
CA TYR A 122 2.59 -17.81 6.85
C TYR A 122 1.65 -16.98 7.74
N ARG A 123 2.22 -16.08 8.56
CA ARG A 123 1.45 -15.15 9.39
C ARG A 123 0.58 -14.23 8.56
N ALA A 124 1.08 -13.71 7.43
CA ALA A 124 0.33 -12.83 6.55
C ALA A 124 -0.91 -13.53 5.97
N ARG A 125 -0.79 -14.77 5.47
CA ARG A 125 -1.92 -15.57 4.96
C ARG A 125 -3.01 -15.81 6.00
N PHE A 126 -2.62 -16.00 7.26
CA PHE A 126 -3.58 -16.08 8.36
C PHE A 126 -4.28 -14.73 8.58
N LEU A 127 -3.51 -13.64 8.68
CA LEU A 127 -4.04 -12.29 8.95
C LEU A 127 -4.91 -11.73 7.81
N GLU A 128 -4.69 -12.17 6.58
CA GLU A 128 -5.48 -11.83 5.40
C GLU A 128 -6.97 -12.10 5.62
N ARG A 129 -7.28 -13.24 6.27
CA ARG A 129 -8.66 -13.62 6.64
C ARG A 129 -9.32 -12.64 7.62
N LEU A 130 -8.53 -11.81 8.28
CA LEU A 130 -8.97 -10.84 9.28
C LEU A 130 -8.97 -9.38 8.76
N GLU A 131 -8.54 -9.11 7.52
CA GLU A 131 -8.43 -7.73 6.99
C GLU A 131 -9.75 -6.94 7.12
N LEU A 132 -10.90 -7.62 6.94
CA LEU A 132 -12.23 -7.02 7.06
C LEU A 132 -12.58 -6.54 8.48
N ASP A 133 -11.91 -7.04 9.50
CA ASP A 133 -12.06 -6.62 10.89
C ASP A 133 -11.20 -5.40 11.23
N PHE A 134 -10.22 -5.04 10.39
CA PHE A 134 -9.24 -3.99 10.63
C PHE A 134 -9.25 -2.88 9.56
N PRO A 135 -10.34 -2.10 9.43
CA PRO A 135 -10.49 -1.12 8.34
C PRO A 135 -9.44 0.00 8.30
N LYS A 136 -8.82 0.34 9.42
CA LYS A 136 -7.78 1.41 9.50
C LYS A 136 -6.35 0.88 9.42
N HIS A 137 -6.18 -0.37 9.03
CA HIS A 137 -4.89 -1.02 8.97
C HIS A 137 -4.68 -1.67 7.60
N VAL A 138 -3.41 -1.85 7.25
CA VAL A 138 -2.97 -2.56 6.07
C VAL A 138 -2.12 -3.74 6.48
N LEU A 139 -2.41 -4.91 5.91
CA LEU A 139 -1.59 -6.09 6.08
C LEU A 139 -0.29 -5.94 5.30
N CYS A 140 0.84 -6.07 5.99
CA CYS A 140 2.17 -6.13 5.38
C CYS A 140 2.63 -7.58 5.31
N TYR A 141 2.86 -8.07 4.08
CA TYR A 141 3.31 -9.44 3.84
C TYR A 141 4.80 -9.63 4.11
N GLU A 142 5.59 -8.55 4.11
CA GLU A 142 7.03 -8.61 4.44
C GLU A 142 7.26 -8.94 5.92
N CYS A 143 6.50 -8.33 6.84
CA CYS A 143 6.66 -8.58 8.27
C CYS A 143 5.53 -9.41 8.89
N GLY A 144 4.47 -9.71 8.14
CA GLY A 144 3.31 -10.48 8.59
C GLY A 144 2.54 -9.79 9.72
N LYS A 145 2.34 -8.46 9.63
CA LYS A 145 1.64 -7.66 10.65
C LYS A 145 0.70 -6.64 9.99
N PHE A 146 -0.28 -6.19 10.77
CA PHE A 146 -1.09 -5.03 10.45
C PHE A 146 -0.36 -3.75 10.83
N HIS A 147 -0.19 -2.84 9.87
CA HIS A 147 0.26 -1.48 10.11
C HIS A 147 -0.93 -0.54 10.07
N THR A 148 -0.92 0.49 10.90
CA THR A 148 -1.84 1.62 10.70
C THR A 148 -1.55 2.30 9.36
N TRP A 149 -2.55 2.99 8.82
CA TRP A 149 -2.37 3.87 7.67
C TRP A 149 -1.24 4.86 7.91
N LEU A 150 -0.53 5.22 6.83
CA LEU A 150 0.48 6.26 6.93
C LEU A 150 -0.25 7.61 7.08
N GLU A 151 0.01 8.34 8.15
CA GLU A 151 -0.43 9.74 8.20
C GLU A 151 0.32 10.54 7.11
N GLU A 152 -0.24 11.68 6.68
CA GLU A 152 0.25 12.44 5.51
C GLU A 152 1.73 12.89 5.61
N ASN A 153 2.36 12.72 6.78
CA ASN A 153 3.75 13.06 7.03
C ASN A 153 4.66 11.82 7.06
N VAL A 154 5.91 12.02 6.63
CA VAL A 154 7.02 11.03 6.66
C VAL A 154 7.29 10.50 8.10
N LEU A 155 6.80 11.20 9.12
CA LEU A 155 6.82 10.79 10.52
C LEU A 155 5.87 9.60 10.73
N GLY A 156 6.43 8.39 10.65
CA GLY A 156 5.65 7.15 10.81
C GLY A 156 6.04 6.05 9.84
N LEU A 157 7.02 6.28 8.95
CA LEU A 157 7.58 5.22 8.11
C LEU A 157 8.16 4.11 8.99
N SER A 158 7.73 2.89 8.71
CA SER A 158 8.28 1.68 9.30
C SER A 158 9.47 1.18 8.46
N PRO A 159 10.31 0.29 9.00
CA PRO A 159 11.31 -0.38 8.20
C PRO A 159 10.74 -1.07 6.96
N CYS A 160 9.49 -1.56 6.99
CA CYS A 160 8.83 -2.15 5.83
C CYS A 160 8.53 -1.12 4.73
N ASP A 161 8.35 0.16 5.07
CA ASP A 161 8.17 1.20 4.05
C ASP A 161 9.49 1.63 3.44
N LEU A 162 10.59 1.59 4.22
CA LEU A 162 11.93 1.99 3.78
C LEU A 162 12.68 0.89 3.04
N ASN A 163 12.50 -0.36 3.48
CA ASN A 163 13.15 -1.55 2.92
C ASN A 163 12.26 -2.28 1.90
N GLY A 164 10.95 -2.01 1.92
CA GLY A 164 10.01 -2.51 0.92
C GLY A 164 10.30 -1.91 -0.45
N ILE A 165 9.88 -2.63 -1.50
CA ILE A 165 10.03 -2.15 -2.86
C ILE A 165 9.00 -1.03 -3.08
N GLN A 166 9.54 0.18 -3.19
CA GLN A 166 8.79 1.41 -3.43
C GLN A 166 8.60 1.55 -4.95
N LEU A 167 7.45 2.08 -5.36
CA LEU A 167 7.25 2.40 -6.77
C LEU A 167 7.93 3.74 -7.06
N ASP A 168 9.11 3.65 -7.67
CA ASP A 168 9.88 4.80 -8.11
C ASP A 168 9.10 5.55 -9.18
N TYR A 169 8.77 6.80 -8.89
CA TYR A 169 8.15 7.70 -9.86
C TYR A 169 9.10 7.92 -11.04
N THR A 170 10.30 8.42 -10.76
CA THR A 170 11.41 8.53 -11.71
C THR A 170 12.65 8.98 -10.93
N THR A 171 13.83 8.92 -11.55
CA THR A 171 15.09 9.30 -10.92
C THR A 171 15.04 10.74 -10.41
N GLY A 172 15.24 10.94 -9.10
CA GLY A 172 15.27 12.26 -8.48
C GLY A 172 13.91 12.82 -8.07
N PHE A 173 12.84 12.01 -8.13
CA PHE A 173 11.51 12.36 -7.66
C PHE A 173 11.08 11.42 -6.52
N PRO A 174 10.02 11.77 -5.75
CA PRO A 174 9.52 10.95 -4.65
C PRO A 174 9.07 9.54 -5.08
N ARG A 175 8.58 8.74 -4.14
CA ARG A 175 8.19 7.35 -4.40
C ARG A 175 6.84 7.05 -3.76
N LEU A 176 6.09 6.09 -4.31
CA LEU A 176 4.90 5.57 -3.63
C LEU A 176 5.33 4.48 -2.65
N PHE A 177 5.02 4.68 -1.37
CA PHE A 177 5.29 3.69 -0.34
C PHE A 177 4.35 2.48 -0.46
N TYR A 178 4.84 1.32 0.00
CA TYR A 178 4.07 0.07 0.03
C TYR A 178 2.68 0.26 0.68
N ARG A 179 2.62 0.93 1.84
CA ARG A 179 1.35 1.15 2.54
C ARG A 179 0.38 2.00 1.74
N HIS A 180 0.83 3.06 1.07
CA HIS A 180 -0.04 3.83 0.18
C HIS A 180 -0.61 2.96 -0.96
N ALA A 181 0.23 2.15 -1.60
CA ALA A 181 -0.24 1.23 -2.65
C ALA A 181 -1.27 0.22 -2.11
N LYS A 182 -1.04 -0.33 -0.91
CA LYS A 182 -1.96 -1.27 -0.24
C LYS A 182 -3.27 -0.60 0.19
N GLU A 183 -3.23 0.64 0.65
CA GLU A 183 -4.43 1.42 0.97
C GLU A 183 -5.27 1.67 -0.28
N ILE A 184 -4.66 2.06 -1.40
CA ILE A 184 -5.36 2.21 -2.68
C ILE A 184 -5.95 0.87 -3.11
N ALA A 185 -5.17 -0.21 -3.10
CA ALA A 185 -5.68 -1.53 -3.49
C ALA A 185 -6.85 -1.99 -2.61
N ASN A 186 -6.77 -1.79 -1.28
CA ASN A 186 -7.85 -2.14 -0.36
C ASN A 186 -9.09 -1.25 -0.55
N HIS A 187 -8.93 0.03 -0.93
CA HIS A 187 -10.05 0.90 -1.27
C HIS A 187 -10.91 0.30 -2.38
N TYR A 188 -10.29 -0.19 -3.46
CA TYR A 188 -11.01 -0.78 -4.59
C TYR A 188 -11.49 -2.20 -4.32
N ARG A 189 -10.71 -3.03 -3.60
CA ARG A 189 -11.04 -4.44 -3.36
C ARG A 189 -12.06 -4.65 -2.24
N LEU A 190 -11.88 -3.94 -1.12
CA LEU A 190 -12.70 -4.11 0.10
C LEU A 190 -13.68 -2.94 0.32
N GLY A 191 -13.50 -1.84 -0.41
CA GLY A 191 -14.34 -0.65 -0.37
C GLY A 191 -13.73 0.53 0.41
N PRO A 192 -14.36 1.72 0.35
CA PRO A 192 -13.79 2.97 0.86
C PRO A 192 -13.50 3.01 2.37
N ARG A 193 -14.05 2.07 3.13
CA ARG A 193 -13.80 1.95 4.57
C ARG A 193 -12.44 1.34 4.89
N TYR A 194 -11.85 0.59 3.96
CA TYR A 194 -10.66 -0.24 4.18
C TYR A 194 -9.39 0.32 3.55
N GLY A 195 -9.51 1.48 2.90
CA GLY A 195 -8.41 2.14 2.23
C GLY A 195 -8.81 3.50 1.69
N ARG A 196 -7.82 4.32 1.33
CA ARG A 196 -8.01 5.65 0.76
C ARG A 196 -7.88 5.62 -0.75
N ASN A 197 -8.67 6.46 -1.42
CA ASN A 197 -8.56 6.68 -2.86
C ASN A 197 -7.22 7.38 -3.18
N GLU A 198 -6.67 7.10 -4.37
CA GLU A 198 -5.41 7.66 -4.85
C GLU A 198 -5.37 9.19 -4.86
N LEU A 199 -6.51 9.87 -5.02
CA LEU A 199 -6.63 11.33 -5.01
C LEU A 199 -6.16 11.95 -3.69
N TYR A 200 -6.28 11.22 -2.58
CA TYR A 200 -5.85 11.66 -1.25
C TYR A 200 -4.42 11.25 -0.91
N LEU A 201 -3.83 10.30 -1.63
CA LEU A 201 -2.55 9.69 -1.31
C LEU A 201 -1.42 10.10 -2.25
N VAL A 202 -1.77 10.48 -3.48
CA VAL A 202 -0.83 10.84 -4.52
C VAL A 202 -1.01 12.32 -4.86
N PRO A 203 0.08 13.11 -4.94
CA PRO A 203 -0.02 14.50 -5.36
C PRO A 203 -0.69 14.63 -6.73
N GLN A 204 -1.67 15.53 -6.79
CA GLN A 204 -2.39 15.84 -8.03
C GLN A 204 -1.61 16.81 -8.92
N ALA A 205 -0.70 17.58 -8.33
CA ALA A 205 0.25 18.39 -9.09
C ALA A 205 1.40 17.51 -9.60
N PRO A 206 1.89 17.73 -10.82
CA PRO A 206 3.05 17.02 -11.32
C PRO A 206 4.28 17.44 -10.52
N TYR A 207 5.19 16.51 -10.34
CA TYR A 207 6.51 16.87 -9.85
C TYR A 207 7.30 17.54 -10.97
N PHE A 208 8.03 18.60 -10.63
CA PHE A 208 8.71 19.44 -11.60
C PHE A 208 10.18 19.64 -11.23
N ARG A 209 11.05 19.56 -12.24
CA ARG A 209 12.47 19.90 -12.12
C ARG A 209 12.94 20.62 -13.39
N ARG A 210 13.71 21.69 -13.22
CA ARG A 210 14.34 22.43 -14.33
C ARG A 210 15.87 22.36 -14.18
N ASP A 211 16.56 22.12 -15.27
CA ASP A 211 18.01 22.18 -15.38
C ASP A 211 18.36 23.15 -16.53
N THR A 212 18.77 24.35 -16.11
CA THR A 212 19.04 25.48 -17.01
C THR A 212 20.33 25.27 -17.81
N GLU A 213 21.35 24.64 -17.22
CA GLU A 213 22.63 24.37 -17.89
C GLU A 213 22.45 23.40 -19.07
N ARG A 214 21.62 22.38 -18.87
CA ARG A 214 21.33 21.36 -19.88
C ARG A 214 20.15 21.72 -20.78
N ASN A 215 19.49 22.86 -20.52
CA ASN A 215 18.31 23.35 -21.23
C ASN A 215 17.18 22.31 -21.26
N ILE A 216 16.90 21.69 -20.11
CA ILE A 216 15.86 20.68 -19.95
C ILE A 216 14.92 21.10 -18.82
N ALA A 217 13.64 20.80 -19.01
CA ALA A 217 12.68 20.79 -17.92
C ALA A 217 11.88 19.49 -17.94
N HIS A 218 11.67 18.92 -16.77
CA HIS A 218 11.08 17.60 -16.58
C HIS A 218 9.90 17.70 -15.63
N ALA A 219 8.72 17.35 -16.12
CA ALA A 219 7.52 17.21 -15.33
C ALA A 219 7.04 15.75 -15.33
N VAL A 220 6.65 15.23 -14.18
CA VAL A 220 6.13 13.86 -14.06
C VAL A 220 4.80 13.85 -13.32
N TYR A 221 3.79 13.27 -13.98
CA TYR A 221 2.46 13.03 -13.44
C TYR A 221 2.23 11.54 -13.22
N ILE A 222 1.53 11.19 -12.14
CA ILE A 222 1.45 9.82 -11.65
C ILE A 222 0.06 9.55 -11.14
N SER A 223 -0.47 8.39 -11.51
CA SER A 223 -1.83 8.00 -11.22
C SER A 223 -1.88 6.48 -11.11
N PRO A 224 -1.79 5.93 -9.89
CA PRO A 224 -2.10 4.53 -9.66
C PRO A 224 -3.62 4.33 -9.71
N LYS A 225 -4.06 3.23 -10.30
CA LYS A 225 -5.48 2.83 -10.33
C LYS A 225 -5.57 1.32 -10.21
N ALA A 226 -6.45 0.81 -9.36
CA ALA A 226 -6.74 -0.61 -9.34
C ALA A 226 -7.77 -0.94 -10.42
N VAL A 227 -7.47 -1.94 -11.24
CA VAL A 227 -8.35 -2.45 -12.29
C VAL A 227 -8.80 -3.84 -11.89
N ASN A 228 -10.11 -4.08 -11.92
CA ASN A 228 -10.67 -5.41 -11.68
C ASN A 228 -10.83 -6.10 -13.03
N ASN A 229 -10.02 -7.15 -13.27
CA ASN A 229 -10.11 -7.97 -14.46
C ASN A 229 -10.71 -9.34 -14.10
N ALA A 230 -12.03 -9.48 -14.28
CA ALA A 230 -12.78 -10.72 -14.02
C ALA A 230 -12.58 -11.31 -12.61
N GLY A 231 -12.48 -10.44 -11.58
CA GLY A 231 -12.27 -10.84 -10.18
C GLY A 231 -10.81 -10.77 -9.72
N ASN A 232 -9.86 -10.62 -10.65
CA ASN A 232 -8.45 -10.41 -10.33
C ASN A 232 -8.15 -8.91 -10.28
N PHE A 233 -7.84 -8.41 -9.09
CA PHE A 233 -7.51 -7.00 -8.85
C PHE A 233 -6.03 -6.74 -9.11
N GLU A 234 -5.76 -5.88 -10.09
CA GLU A 234 -4.42 -5.49 -10.47
C GLU A 234 -4.21 -3.99 -10.23
N LEU A 235 -3.13 -3.62 -9.55
CA LEU A 235 -2.78 -2.21 -9.41
C LEU A 235 -1.97 -1.79 -10.64
N ILE A 236 -2.51 -0.86 -11.41
CA ILE A 236 -1.86 -0.29 -12.60
C ILE A 236 -1.29 1.08 -12.22
N LEU A 237 0.01 1.27 -12.43
CA LEU A 237 0.65 2.55 -12.31
C LEU A 237 0.71 3.24 -13.68
N ARG A 238 0.01 4.36 -13.82
CA ARG A 238 0.19 5.27 -14.96
C ARG A 238 1.20 6.35 -14.58
N ARG A 239 2.23 6.50 -15.40
CA ARG A 239 3.23 7.56 -15.29
C ARG A 239 3.34 8.31 -16.61
N THR A 240 3.15 9.62 -16.56
CA THR A 240 3.34 10.50 -17.71
C THR A 240 4.51 11.44 -17.45
N SER A 241 5.56 11.31 -18.27
CA SER A 241 6.73 12.17 -18.23
C SER A 241 6.68 13.15 -19.39
N TYR A 242 6.84 14.44 -19.10
CA TYR A 242 7.03 15.51 -20.08
C TYR A 242 8.45 16.04 -19.93
N VAL A 243 9.22 15.93 -21.00
CA VAL A 243 10.60 16.44 -21.02
C VAL A 243 10.70 17.47 -22.12
N GLU A 244 10.75 18.74 -21.72
CA GLU A 244 11.12 19.82 -22.62
C GLU A 244 12.64 19.81 -22.82
N TYR A 245 13.07 19.97 -24.06
CA TYR A 245 14.47 20.04 -24.43
C TYR A 245 14.67 20.91 -25.67
N LYS A 246 15.89 21.42 -25.83
CA LYS A 246 16.30 22.17 -27.02
C LYS A 246 16.65 21.20 -28.15
N TYR A 247 15.74 20.98 -29.10
CA TYR A 247 15.94 19.97 -30.16
C TYR A 247 17.08 20.30 -31.13
N THR A 248 17.58 21.55 -31.14
CA THR A 248 18.76 21.94 -31.92
C THR A 248 20.08 21.58 -31.23
N SER A 249 20.06 21.32 -29.92
CA SER A 249 21.25 20.99 -29.12
C SER A 249 21.40 19.50 -28.92
N ARG A 250 22.52 18.92 -29.38
CA ARG A 250 22.82 17.49 -29.15
C ARG A 250 22.83 17.12 -27.67
N LYS A 251 23.49 17.92 -26.83
CA LYS A 251 23.58 17.68 -25.39
C LYS A 251 22.20 17.67 -24.73
N SER A 252 21.33 18.60 -25.09
CA SER A 252 19.96 18.66 -24.55
C SER A 252 19.13 17.44 -24.96
N ARG A 253 19.32 16.92 -26.18
CA ARG A 253 18.66 15.68 -26.65
C ARG A 253 19.12 14.43 -25.89
N GLU A 254 20.41 14.30 -25.61
CA GLU A 254 20.96 13.17 -24.84
C GLU A 254 20.41 13.17 -23.39
N GLU A 255 20.32 14.35 -22.78
CA GLU A 255 19.74 14.52 -21.45
C GLU A 255 18.22 14.24 -21.45
N ALA A 256 17.52 14.64 -22.50
CA ALA A 256 16.10 14.34 -22.65
C ALA A 256 15.83 12.83 -22.72
N ILE A 257 16.68 12.08 -23.42
CA ILE A 257 16.64 10.60 -23.44
C ILE A 257 16.82 10.04 -22.03
N TYR A 258 17.84 10.52 -21.31
CA TYR A 258 18.12 10.06 -19.96
C TYR A 258 16.94 10.30 -19.01
N ALA A 259 16.40 11.52 -18.99
CA ALA A 259 15.26 11.89 -18.17
C ALA A 259 14.00 11.06 -18.51
N THR A 260 13.74 10.84 -19.80
CA THR A 260 12.56 10.08 -20.25
C THR A 260 12.68 8.59 -19.95
N ARG A 261 13.88 8.00 -19.91
CA ARG A 261 14.08 6.55 -19.71
C ARG A 261 13.50 6.03 -18.39
N CYS A 262 13.53 6.84 -17.32
CA CYS A 262 12.84 6.61 -16.03
C CYS A 262 12.97 5.19 -15.45
N ARG A 263 14.17 4.56 -15.51
CA ARG A 263 14.47 3.19 -15.01
C ARG A 263 13.65 2.03 -15.60
N SER A 264 12.67 2.27 -16.47
CA SER A 264 11.89 1.22 -17.15
C SER A 264 12.48 0.95 -18.54
N HIS A 265 13.54 0.14 -18.57
CA HIS A 265 14.33 -0.09 -19.78
C HIS A 265 13.65 -1.00 -20.82
N HIS A 266 12.74 -1.89 -20.41
CA HIS A 266 12.19 -2.92 -21.28
C HIS A 266 11.17 -2.40 -22.32
N LEU A 267 10.60 -1.22 -22.11
CA LEU A 267 9.75 -0.51 -23.10
C LEU A 267 10.45 0.71 -23.72
N TRP A 268 11.78 0.77 -23.61
CA TRP A 268 12.54 1.83 -24.25
C TRP A 268 12.94 1.40 -25.67
N PRO A 269 12.45 2.08 -26.73
CA PRO A 269 12.68 1.65 -28.11
C PRO A 269 14.07 1.98 -28.64
N GLY A 270 15.00 2.40 -27.78
CA GLY A 270 16.36 2.76 -28.17
C GLY A 270 16.43 4.04 -28.99
N PHE A 271 15.68 5.09 -28.62
CA PHE A 271 15.83 6.38 -29.29
C PHE A 271 17.27 6.87 -29.21
N ASN A 272 17.79 7.32 -30.35
CA ASN A 272 19.04 8.06 -30.41
C ASN A 272 18.74 9.56 -30.49
N GLU A 273 19.75 10.37 -30.21
CA GLU A 273 19.66 11.82 -30.17
C GLU A 273 19.26 12.41 -31.53
N LYS A 274 19.52 11.73 -32.65
CA LYS A 274 19.12 12.20 -33.99
C LYS A 274 17.62 12.13 -34.20
N LYS A 275 16.94 11.09 -33.69
CA LYS A 275 15.47 10.95 -33.77
C LYS A 275 14.75 12.07 -33.03
N LEU A 276 15.34 12.59 -31.96
CA LEU A 276 14.79 13.72 -31.18
C LEU A 276 14.94 15.09 -31.85
N ALA A 277 15.60 15.17 -33.01
CA ALA A 277 15.71 16.42 -33.76
C ALA A 277 14.47 16.72 -34.62
N ARG A 278 13.46 15.83 -34.60
CA ARG A 278 12.24 15.93 -35.41
C ARG A 278 11.02 15.59 -34.57
N GLU A 279 9.86 16.11 -34.99
CA GLU A 279 8.59 15.64 -34.47
C GLU A 279 8.39 14.16 -34.79
N MET A 280 7.61 13.52 -33.94
CA MET A 280 7.36 12.08 -34.02
C MET A 280 5.91 11.82 -33.69
N LEU A 281 5.24 11.16 -34.64
CA LEU A 281 3.90 10.61 -34.43
C LEU A 281 3.90 9.66 -33.21
N PRO A 282 2.73 9.42 -32.60
CA PRO A 282 2.63 8.51 -31.47
C PRO A 282 3.21 7.13 -31.78
N LEU A 283 4.24 6.72 -31.04
CA LEU A 283 4.77 5.37 -31.07
C LEU A 283 4.32 4.64 -29.81
N CYS A 284 3.66 3.50 -30.00
CA CYS A 284 3.13 2.70 -28.92
C CYS A 284 3.82 1.34 -28.86
N TYR A 285 4.15 0.91 -27.64
CA TYR A 285 4.86 -0.33 -27.38
C TYR A 285 4.17 -1.11 -26.27
N ARG A 286 4.18 -2.44 -26.37
CA ARG A 286 3.73 -3.35 -25.30
C ARG A 286 4.83 -4.37 -24.99
N CYS A 287 5.03 -4.67 -23.72
CA CYS A 287 5.92 -5.73 -23.29
C CYS A 287 5.16 -7.05 -23.35
N GLU A 288 5.71 -8.04 -24.05
CA GLU A 288 5.05 -9.36 -24.17
C GLU A 288 5.08 -10.14 -22.85
N MET A 289 6.06 -9.85 -21.99
CA MET A 289 6.26 -10.58 -20.73
C MET A 289 5.35 -10.08 -19.60
N CYS A 290 5.24 -8.76 -19.42
CA CYS A 290 4.46 -8.17 -18.33
C CYS A 290 3.20 -7.43 -18.78
N GLY A 291 2.95 -7.32 -20.08
CA GLY A 291 1.81 -6.59 -20.62
C GLY A 291 1.89 -5.07 -20.45
N ALA A 292 2.97 -4.52 -19.86
CA ALA A 292 3.13 -3.08 -19.69
C ALA A 292 3.12 -2.37 -21.05
N GLU A 293 2.52 -1.19 -21.09
CA GLU A 293 2.33 -0.40 -22.29
C GLU A 293 3.05 0.95 -22.18
N ARG A 294 3.54 1.47 -23.30
CA ARG A 294 4.17 2.79 -23.34
C ARG A 294 3.88 3.51 -24.64
N GLN A 295 3.54 4.78 -24.53
CA GLN A 295 3.32 5.68 -25.65
C GLN A 295 4.32 6.83 -25.61
N PHE A 296 4.93 7.13 -26.75
CA PHE A 296 5.82 8.27 -26.94
C PHE A 296 5.27 9.21 -28.01
N THR A 297 5.42 10.51 -27.77
CA THR A 297 5.18 11.56 -28.77
C THR A 297 6.27 12.61 -28.64
N ILE A 298 6.67 13.19 -29.77
CA ILE A 298 7.57 14.35 -29.80
C ILE A 298 6.89 15.44 -30.60
N THR A 299 6.73 16.59 -29.98
CA THR A 299 6.07 17.75 -30.57
C THR A 299 6.93 18.98 -30.37
N TYR A 300 6.99 19.85 -31.37
CA TYR A 300 7.66 21.14 -31.23
C TYR A 300 6.80 22.08 -30.40
N LEU A 301 7.47 22.96 -29.64
CA LEU A 301 6.81 23.99 -28.87
C LEU A 301 6.61 25.23 -29.73
N ALA A 302 5.37 25.45 -30.18
CA ALA A 302 5.01 26.64 -30.96
C ALA A 302 5.36 27.95 -30.24
N SER A 303 5.18 27.98 -28.92
CA SER A 303 5.49 29.13 -28.06
C SER A 303 6.99 29.32 -27.77
N LYS A 304 7.83 28.32 -28.07
CA LYS A 304 9.27 28.36 -27.77
C LYS A 304 10.09 27.77 -28.92
N PRO A 305 10.38 28.55 -29.97
CA PRO A 305 11.12 28.08 -31.14
C PRO A 305 12.46 27.45 -30.77
N GLY A 306 12.83 26.34 -31.41
CA GLY A 306 14.04 25.59 -31.10
C GLY A 306 13.91 24.58 -29.95
N TYR A 307 12.73 24.50 -29.31
CA TYR A 307 12.41 23.53 -28.26
C TYR A 307 11.30 22.56 -28.67
N ALA A 308 11.36 21.37 -28.07
CA ALA A 308 10.40 20.30 -28.27
C ALA A 308 10.10 19.64 -26.92
N VAL A 309 8.99 18.92 -26.86
CA VAL A 309 8.61 18.11 -25.71
C VAL A 309 8.50 16.66 -26.10
N ILE A 310 9.19 15.80 -25.35
CA ILE A 310 8.93 14.37 -25.32
C ILE A 310 7.84 14.13 -24.29
N ARG A 311 6.70 13.61 -24.71
CA ARG A 311 5.72 13.03 -23.80
C ARG A 311 5.83 11.52 -23.86
N SER A 312 6.13 10.93 -22.71
CA SER A 312 6.21 9.48 -22.51
C SER A 312 5.19 9.07 -21.46
N THR A 313 4.11 8.42 -21.88
CA THR A 313 3.13 7.82 -20.98
C THR A 313 3.39 6.33 -20.87
N MET A 314 3.50 5.81 -19.65
CA MET A 314 3.72 4.40 -19.38
C MET A 314 2.63 3.89 -18.46
N TRP A 315 2.11 2.70 -18.75
CA TRP A 315 1.18 1.96 -17.93
C TRP A 315 1.81 0.64 -17.58
N GLU A 316 1.95 0.36 -16.30
CA GLU A 316 2.54 -0.89 -15.84
C GLU A 316 1.71 -1.51 -14.75
N SER A 317 1.48 -2.81 -14.87
CA SER A 317 1.08 -3.59 -13.72
C SER A 317 2.22 -3.63 -12.72
N VAL A 318 1.92 -3.21 -11.50
CA VAL A 318 2.83 -3.38 -10.36
C VAL A 318 2.51 -4.65 -9.57
N GLY A 319 1.56 -5.45 -10.06
CA GLY A 319 1.17 -6.75 -9.55
C GLY A 319 -0.24 -6.79 -8.95
N HIS A 320 -0.58 -7.98 -8.47
CA HIS A 320 -1.68 -8.19 -7.53
C HIS A 320 -1.04 -8.13 -6.15
N CYS A 321 -1.70 -7.55 -5.16
CA CYS A 321 -1.18 -7.50 -3.79
C CYS A 321 -0.74 -8.89 -3.25
N GLU A 322 -1.25 -9.99 -3.85
CA GLU A 322 -0.97 -11.37 -3.45
C GLU A 322 0.25 -12.04 -4.14
N ASN A 323 0.88 -11.46 -5.17
CA ASN A 323 1.83 -12.22 -6.01
C ASN A 323 3.26 -11.65 -6.12
N SER A 324 3.95 -11.69 -4.98
CA SER A 324 5.27 -12.34 -4.99
C SER A 324 5.32 -13.23 -3.77
N GLY A 325 5.98 -14.39 -3.83
CA GLY A 325 6.21 -15.27 -2.65
C GLY A 325 6.93 -14.59 -1.47
N TYR A 326 7.17 -13.28 -1.56
CA TYR A 326 7.86 -12.42 -0.61
C TYR A 326 7.05 -11.18 -0.21
N GLY A 327 5.82 -11.00 -0.71
CA GLY A 327 4.94 -9.93 -0.23
C GLY A 327 5.33 -8.52 -0.67
N ARG A 328 6.02 -8.39 -1.81
CA ARG A 328 6.54 -7.12 -2.34
C ARG A 328 5.85 -6.75 -3.64
N TRP A 329 5.47 -5.48 -3.79
CA TRP A 329 5.09 -4.90 -5.09
C TRP A 329 6.35 -4.77 -5.92
N GLN A 330 6.46 -5.55 -6.99
CA GLN A 330 7.59 -5.49 -7.90
C GLN A 330 7.05 -5.17 -9.28
N HIS A 331 7.76 -4.31 -10.00
CA HIS A 331 7.62 -4.26 -11.44
C HIS A 331 7.93 -5.66 -11.97
N ILE A 332 6.97 -6.29 -12.65
CA ILE A 332 7.13 -7.64 -13.23
C ILE A 332 8.37 -7.68 -14.13
N CYS A 333 8.70 -6.55 -14.78
CA CYS A 333 9.94 -6.36 -15.53
C CYS A 333 10.71 -5.13 -15.01
N SER A 334 11.69 -5.34 -14.13
CA SER A 334 12.66 -4.32 -13.70
C SER A 334 13.97 -4.39 -14.48
N SER A 335 14.76 -3.32 -14.44
CA SER A 335 16.15 -3.29 -14.94
C SER A 335 16.94 -4.53 -14.51
N GLY A 336 17.48 -5.29 -15.47
CA GLY A 336 18.29 -6.49 -15.18
C GLY A 336 17.52 -7.80 -15.02
N SER A 337 16.19 -7.81 -15.15
CA SER A 337 15.43 -9.06 -15.32
C SER A 337 15.76 -9.70 -16.68
N PRO A 338 15.78 -11.04 -16.85
CA PRO A 338 15.97 -11.68 -18.16
C PRO A 338 15.00 -11.17 -19.23
N ALA A 339 13.81 -10.71 -18.83
CA ALA A 339 12.82 -10.05 -19.69
C ALA A 339 13.26 -8.69 -20.27
N THR A 340 14.40 -8.13 -19.84
CA THR A 340 14.96 -6.86 -20.35
C THR A 340 15.84 -7.03 -21.59
N ILE A 341 16.07 -8.26 -22.06
CA ILE A 341 16.99 -8.59 -23.18
C ILE A 341 16.27 -8.59 -24.55
N HIS A 342 15.12 -7.92 -24.67
CA HIS A 342 14.25 -7.74 -25.86
C HIS A 342 13.04 -8.68 -25.92
N GLN A 343 11.84 -8.09 -25.88
CA GLN A 343 10.54 -8.57 -26.38
C GLN A 343 9.47 -7.49 -26.11
N PHE A 344 9.60 -6.34 -26.80
CA PHE A 344 8.51 -5.36 -26.87
C PHE A 344 7.96 -5.34 -28.29
N LEU A 345 6.63 -5.33 -28.41
CA LEU A 345 5.92 -5.23 -29.67
C LEU A 345 5.58 -3.77 -29.95
N SER A 346 5.81 -3.33 -31.18
CA SER A 346 5.19 -2.11 -31.68
C SER A 346 3.70 -2.40 -31.89
N ILE A 347 2.84 -1.57 -31.32
CA ILE A 347 1.39 -1.70 -31.43
C ILE A 347 0.79 -0.38 -31.92
N ASN A 348 -0.43 -0.41 -32.43
CA ASN A 348 -1.17 0.80 -32.75
C ASN A 348 -1.71 1.45 -31.48
N GLN A 349 -1.99 2.75 -31.55
CA GLN A 349 -2.58 3.48 -30.43
C GLN A 349 -3.95 2.92 -30.03
N SER A 350 -4.75 2.46 -30.99
CA SER A 350 -6.05 1.84 -30.75
C SER A 350 -5.95 0.55 -29.93
N GLU A 351 -4.78 -0.09 -29.92
CA GLU A 351 -4.54 -1.34 -29.22
C GLU A 351 -4.10 -1.13 -27.77
N LEU A 352 -3.89 0.10 -27.29
CA LEU A 352 -3.56 0.38 -25.88
C LEU A 352 -4.74 0.01 -24.97
N ILE A 353 -4.65 -1.12 -24.27
CA ILE A 353 -5.72 -1.65 -23.43
C ILE A 353 -5.73 -0.92 -22.08
N LEU A 354 -4.55 -0.72 -21.48
CA LEU A 354 -4.44 -0.10 -20.16
C LEU A 354 -4.80 1.39 -20.21
N GLN A 355 -4.60 2.05 -21.35
CA GLN A 355 -5.06 3.43 -21.54
C GLN A 355 -6.57 3.56 -21.28
N ARG A 356 -7.39 2.60 -21.74
CA ARG A 356 -8.86 2.65 -21.63
C ARG A 356 -9.33 2.63 -20.18
N ALA A 357 -8.64 1.91 -19.30
CA ALA A 357 -8.94 1.87 -17.87
C ALA A 357 -8.83 3.26 -17.18
N PHE A 358 -8.12 4.20 -17.80
CA PHE A 358 -7.98 5.58 -17.32
C PHE A 358 -8.87 6.59 -18.09
N ILE A 359 -9.68 6.14 -19.06
CA ILE A 359 -10.57 6.98 -19.87
C ILE A 359 -12.01 6.99 -19.31
N GLU A 360 -12.50 5.87 -18.75
CA GLU A 360 -13.92 5.69 -18.33
C GLU A 360 -14.35 6.50 -17.09
N GLU A 361 -13.45 7.28 -16.49
CA GLU A 361 -13.75 8.22 -15.39
C GLU A 361 -13.15 9.60 -15.70
N MET A 362 -13.54 10.20 -16.83
CA MET A 362 -13.55 11.66 -16.88
C MET A 362 -14.87 12.12 -16.25
N PRO A 363 -14.89 12.54 -14.96
CA PRO A 363 -16.05 13.26 -14.46
C PRO A 363 -16.34 14.42 -15.41
N GLY A 364 -17.61 14.57 -15.76
CA GLY A 364 -18.11 15.63 -16.63
C GLY A 364 -17.56 16.98 -16.20
N ASN A 365 -17.11 17.74 -17.19
CA ASN A 365 -16.45 19.05 -17.15
C ASN A 365 -14.93 19.05 -16.90
N PHE A 366 -14.19 18.58 -17.92
CA PHE A 366 -12.83 19.08 -18.22
C PHE A 366 -12.86 20.36 -19.10
N THR A 367 -13.98 21.09 -19.13
CA THR A 367 -14.05 22.45 -19.72
C THR A 367 -13.39 23.52 -18.83
N GLN A 368 -12.95 23.16 -17.64
CA GLN A 368 -12.02 23.95 -16.81
C GLN A 368 -10.98 22.99 -16.20
N GLY A 369 -9.77 22.92 -16.76
CA GLY A 369 -8.65 22.27 -16.07
C GLY A 369 -7.63 21.50 -16.92
N PHE A 370 -7.86 21.31 -18.23
CA PHE A 370 -6.75 21.18 -19.19
C PHE A 370 -6.41 22.56 -19.76
N ASN A 371 -6.18 23.53 -18.86
CA ASN A 371 -5.18 24.51 -19.22
C ASN A 371 -3.86 23.76 -19.14
N ASP A 372 -3.16 23.79 -20.24
CA ASP A 372 -1.72 23.75 -20.43
C ASP A 372 -0.90 24.39 -19.30
N GLU A 373 -1.18 24.25 -18.00
CA GLU A 373 -0.45 24.94 -16.95
C GLU A 373 0.97 24.41 -16.80
N VAL A 374 1.24 23.15 -17.13
CA VAL A 374 2.60 22.61 -17.15
C VAL A 374 3.34 23.12 -18.39
N VAL A 375 2.66 23.24 -19.53
CA VAL A 375 3.21 23.83 -20.76
C VAL A 375 3.36 25.35 -20.62
N GLN A 376 2.47 26.04 -19.90
CA GLN A 376 2.44 27.47 -19.59
C GLN A 376 3.46 27.82 -18.51
N LYS A 377 3.63 27.01 -17.46
CA LYS A 377 4.72 27.16 -16.47
C LYS A 377 6.10 26.80 -17.05
N LEU A 378 6.13 26.11 -18.19
CA LEU A 378 7.32 25.92 -19.01
C LEU A 378 7.55 27.05 -20.03
N THR A 379 6.53 27.87 -20.29
CA THR A 379 6.56 29.02 -21.22
C THR A 379 6.43 30.39 -20.55
N TYR A 380 6.81 30.48 -19.27
CA TYR A 380 7.30 31.73 -18.67
C TYR A 380 8.76 31.58 -18.22
#